data_AF-A0A9W8HTD6-F1
#
_entry.id   AF-A0A9W8HTD6-F1
#
_cell.length_a   1.000
_cell.length_b   1.000
_cell.length_c   1.000
_cell.angle_alpha   90.00
_cell.angle_beta   90.00
_cell.angle_gamma   90.00
#
_symmetry.space_group_name_H-M   'P 1'
#
loop_
_entity.id
_entity.type
_entity.pdbx_description
1 polymer ?
#
loop_
_entity_poly.entity_id
_entity_poly.type
_entity_poly.pdbx_seq_one_letter_code
_entity_poly.pdbx_strand_id
1 'polypeptide(L)'
;QNEYVGYVYRSHEQLAVVAITDREYPDMVAMELVTKVTREFEQRFSEAAISKATQAVTFAELEGFLAKYQDPQQANTILKVQKELDETKAVLHKTMEGLLDRNEQLDMLVDKSNQLSTQSKMFYKTAKKTNSCCIVM
;
A
#
# COMPACT_ATOMS: atom_id res chain seq x y z
N GLN A 1 -16.06 9.85 2.69
CA GLN A 1 -15.80 8.62 1.91
C GLN A 1 -14.38 8.72 1.37
N ASN A 2 -13.53 7.71 1.62
CA ASN A 2 -12.06 7.67 1.52
C ASN A 2 -11.33 8.08 2.81
N GLU A 3 -11.47 7.21 3.81
CA GLU A 3 -10.80 7.30 5.12
C GLU A 3 -9.36 6.76 5.07
N TYR A 4 -9.03 5.96 4.06
CA TYR A 4 -7.73 5.32 3.89
C TYR A 4 -7.05 5.72 2.59
N VAL A 5 -5.71 5.73 2.60
CA VAL A 5 -4.84 6.01 1.45
C VAL A 5 -3.84 4.88 1.30
N GLY A 6 -3.65 4.40 0.06
CA GLY A 6 -2.65 3.40 -0.29
C GLY A 6 -1.44 4.04 -0.98
N TYR A 7 -0.25 3.85 -0.42
CA TYR A 7 1.01 4.30 -0.98
C TYR A 7 1.73 3.10 -1.58
N VAL A 8 2.08 3.19 -2.86
CA VAL A 8 2.71 2.10 -3.60
C VAL A 8 4.03 2.57 -4.17
N TYR A 9 5.10 1.85 -3.84
CA TYR A 9 6.40 2.00 -4.49
C TYR A 9 6.73 0.71 -5.24
N ARG A 10 7.05 0.84 -6.52
CA ARG A 10 7.46 -0.28 -7.38
C ARG A 10 8.90 -0.06 -7.79
N SER A 11 9.78 -0.97 -7.39
CA SER A 11 11.17 -1.00 -7.83
C SER A 11 11.29 -1.50 -9.27
N HIS A 12 12.44 -1.21 -9.89
CA HIS A 12 12.79 -1.73 -11.22
C HIS A 12 12.94 -3.26 -11.21
N GLU A 13 13.28 -3.86 -10.07
CA GLU A 13 13.53 -5.30 -9.89
C GLU A 13 12.26 -6.14 -9.64
N GLN A 14 11.11 -5.68 -10.14
CA GLN A 14 9.79 -6.34 -9.99
C GLN A 14 9.27 -6.47 -8.53
N LEU A 15 9.91 -5.82 -7.56
CA LEU A 15 9.42 -5.70 -6.20
C LEU A 15 8.43 -4.54 -6.08
N ALA A 16 7.31 -4.76 -5.39
CA ALA A 16 6.37 -3.71 -5.03
C ALA A 16 6.08 -3.75 -3.53
N VAL A 17 6.09 -2.57 -2.90
CA VAL A 17 5.77 -2.39 -1.48
C VAL A 17 4.55 -1.46 -1.39
N VAL A 18 3.59 -1.85 -0.56
CA VAL A 18 2.34 -1.12 -0.35
C VAL A 18 2.18 -0.81 1.14
N ALA A 19 1.93 0.44 1.48
CA ALA A 19 1.49 0.86 2.80
C ALA A 19 0.05 1.40 2.71
N ILE A 20 -0.79 1.06 3.69
CA ILE A 20 -2.15 1.57 3.81
C ILE A 20 -2.23 2.33 5.11
N THR A 21 -2.63 3.60 5.05
CA THR A 21 -2.78 4.46 6.23
C THR A 21 -4.17 5.08 6.22
N ASP A 22 -4.55 5.67 7.35
CA ASP A 22 -5.59 6.68 7.40
C ASP A 22 -5.16 7.96 6.65
N ARG A 23 -6.12 8.78 6.28
CA ARG A 23 -5.89 10.03 5.53
C ARG A 23 -5.14 11.10 6.33
N GLU A 24 -5.16 11.02 7.65
CA GLU A 24 -4.48 11.98 8.53
C GLU A 24 -2.96 11.73 8.58
N TYR A 25 -2.53 10.52 8.24
CA TYR A 25 -1.12 10.16 8.22
C TYR A 25 -0.35 10.95 7.13
N PRO A 26 0.83 11.52 7.44
CA PRO A 26 1.54 12.36 6.48
C PRO A 26 2.03 11.60 5.24
N ASP A 27 1.64 12.07 4.05
CA ASP A 27 2.01 11.47 2.75
C ASP A 27 3.51 11.23 2.59
N MET A 28 4.32 12.22 2.98
CA MET A 28 5.78 12.13 2.87
C MET A 28 6.36 11.00 3.71
N VAL A 29 5.81 10.81 4.92
CA VAL A 29 6.28 9.78 5.84
C VAL A 29 5.86 8.39 5.35
N ALA A 30 4.67 8.26 4.78
CA ALA A 30 4.21 7.00 4.21
C ALA A 30 5.04 6.62 2.96
N MET A 31 5.34 7.58 2.10
CA MET A 31 6.20 7.37 0.95
C MET A 31 7.64 7.01 1.37
N GLU A 32 8.19 7.71 2.37
CA GLU A 32 9.50 7.38 2.93
C GLU A 32 9.55 5.95 3.47
N LEU A 33 8.52 5.52 4.22
CA LEU A 33 8.41 4.18 4.76
C LEU A 33 8.48 3.12 3.66
N VAL A 34 7.65 3.24 2.61
CA VAL A 34 7.63 2.25 1.52
C VAL A 34 8.97 2.20 0.78
N THR A 35 9.59 3.36 0.49
CA THR A 35 10.91 3.41 -0.16
C THR A 35 11.99 2.77 0.71
N LYS A 36 11.99 3.03 2.01
CA LYS A 36 12.97 2.48 2.94
C LYS A 36 12.84 0.97 3.09
N VAL A 37 11.61 0.47 3.24
CA VAL A 37 11.33 -0.96 3.30
C VAL A 37 11.79 -1.66 2.02
N THR A 38 11.53 -1.07 0.84
CA THR A 38 12.02 -1.61 -0.43
C THR A 38 13.53 -1.77 -0.44
N ARG A 39 14.28 -0.73 -0.04
CA ARG A 39 15.75 -0.76 -0.04
C ARG A 39 16.34 -1.79 0.92
N GLU A 40 15.82 -1.86 2.14
CA GLU A 40 16.29 -2.80 3.14
C GLU A 40 16.00 -4.25 2.71
N PHE A 41 14.86 -4.47 2.06
CA PHE A 41 14.51 -5.77 1.50
C PHE A 41 15.45 -6.18 0.35
N GLU A 42 15.74 -5.27 -0.58
CA GLU A 42 16.67 -5.50 -1.70
C GLU A 42 18.11 -5.75 -1.23
N GLN A 43 18.54 -5.10 -0.14
CA GLN A 43 19.85 -5.38 0.48
C GLN A 43 19.92 -6.79 1.09
N ARG A 44 18.77 -7.32 1.55
CA ARG A 44 18.71 -8.61 2.22
C ARG A 44 18.53 -9.78 1.26
N PHE A 45 17.77 -9.58 0.19
CA PHE A 45 17.41 -10.62 -0.77
C PHE A 45 17.87 -10.24 -2.18
N SER A 46 18.60 -11.14 -2.83
CA SER A 46 19.01 -10.93 -4.22
C SER A 46 17.82 -11.01 -5.18
N GLU A 47 17.88 -10.28 -6.29
CA GLU A 47 16.87 -10.28 -7.36
C GLU A 47 16.50 -11.71 -7.83
N ALA A 48 17.49 -12.60 -7.93
CA ALA A 48 17.29 -14.00 -8.33
C ALA A 48 16.50 -14.80 -7.28
N ALA A 49 16.61 -14.45 -6.00
CA ALA A 49 15.83 -15.07 -4.93
C ALA A 49 14.38 -14.53 -4.92
N ILE A 50 14.22 -13.21 -5.13
CA ILE A 50 12.90 -12.55 -5.17
C ILE A 50 12.06 -13.09 -6.34
N SER A 51 12.63 -13.13 -7.53
CA SER A 51 11.94 -13.58 -8.75
C SER A 51 11.55 -15.07 -8.74
N LYS A 52 12.25 -15.90 -7.96
CA LYS A 52 11.98 -17.33 -7.81
C LYS A 52 11.18 -17.68 -6.56
N ALA A 53 10.79 -16.68 -5.75
CA ALA A 53 10.05 -16.91 -4.54
C ALA A 53 8.66 -17.48 -4.86
N THR A 54 8.43 -18.73 -4.49
CA THR A 54 7.13 -19.41 -4.63
C THR A 54 6.35 -19.43 -3.32
N GLN A 55 6.97 -18.99 -2.22
CA GLN A 55 6.42 -18.99 -0.87
C GLN A 55 6.77 -17.68 -0.16
N ALA A 56 6.03 -17.38 0.90
CA ALA A 56 6.26 -16.19 1.71
C ALA A 56 7.68 -16.19 2.30
N VAL A 57 8.39 -15.10 2.10
CA VAL A 57 9.72 -14.87 2.68
C VAL A 57 9.53 -14.16 4.02
N THR A 58 10.23 -14.62 5.06
CA THR A 58 10.20 -13.95 6.37
C THR A 58 11.13 -12.74 6.35
N PHE A 59 10.58 -11.56 6.64
CA PHE A 59 11.32 -10.30 6.81
C PHE A 59 10.95 -9.72 8.18
N ALA A 60 11.70 -10.10 9.22
CA ALA A 60 11.36 -9.81 10.61
C ALA A 60 11.42 -8.32 10.95
N GLU A 61 12.25 -7.57 10.22
CA GLU A 61 12.45 -6.14 10.35
C GLU A 61 11.19 -5.34 10.00
N LEU A 62 10.26 -5.92 9.21
CA LEU A 62 9.03 -5.27 8.80
C LEU A 62 8.14 -4.83 9.97
N GLU A 63 8.01 -5.70 10.99
CA GLU A 63 7.23 -5.37 12.19
C GLU A 63 7.85 -4.20 12.95
N GLY A 64 9.19 -4.15 13.02
CA GLY A 64 9.92 -3.04 13.63
C GLY A 64 9.73 -1.73 12.88
N PHE A 65 9.74 -1.76 11.55
CA PHE A 65 9.41 -0.58 10.73
C PHE A 65 7.98 -0.12 10.97
N LEU A 66 7.01 -1.04 10.96
CA LEU A 66 5.60 -0.69 11.17
C LEU A 66 5.36 -0.06 12.54
N ALA A 67 5.96 -0.61 13.60
CA ALA A 67 5.85 -0.08 14.96
C ALA A 67 6.51 1.29 15.10
N LYS A 68 7.71 1.49 14.53
CA LYS A 68 8.43 2.76 14.60
C LYS A 68 7.68 3.88 13.87
N TYR A 69 7.12 3.58 12.69
CA TYR A 69 6.43 4.55 11.87
C TYR A 69 4.96 4.74 12.30
N GLN A 70 4.49 4.14 13.40
CA GLN A 70 3.21 4.57 14.01
C GLN A 70 3.26 6.02 14.50
N ASP A 71 4.46 6.49 14.89
CA ASP A 71 4.70 7.89 15.23
C ASP A 71 5.44 8.59 14.08
N PRO A 72 4.76 9.45 13.29
CA PRO A 72 5.37 10.14 12.16
C PRO A 72 6.58 11.01 12.55
N GLN A 73 6.68 11.44 13.82
CA GLN A 73 7.81 12.24 14.31
C GLN A 73 9.09 11.42 14.44
N GLN A 74 9.01 10.08 14.49
CA GLN A 74 10.18 9.21 14.54
C GLN A 74 10.81 8.94 13.17
N ALA A 75 10.15 9.38 12.09
CA ALA A 75 10.71 9.38 10.74
C ALA A 75 11.77 10.49 10.54
N ASN A 76 11.86 11.45 11.47
CA ASN A 76 12.52 12.76 11.29
C ASN A 76 14.06 12.73 11.28
N THR A 77 14.71 11.62 10.95
CA THR A 77 16.19 11.52 10.89
C THR A 77 16.77 11.59 9.46
N ILE A 78 15.97 11.88 8.43
CA ILE A 78 16.42 11.68 7.04
C ILE A 78 16.20 12.90 6.14
N LEU A 79 16.89 14.00 6.48
CA LEU A 79 17.16 15.13 5.56
C LEU A 79 17.98 14.74 4.30
N LYS A 80 18.41 13.46 4.16
CA LYS A 80 19.17 12.98 2.99
C LYS A 80 18.33 12.27 1.91
N VAL A 81 17.16 11.74 2.25
CA VAL A 81 16.26 11.04 1.30
C VAL A 81 15.37 12.02 0.53
N GLN A 82 15.26 13.27 0.99
CA GLN A 82 14.60 14.35 0.25
C GLN A 82 15.12 14.53 -1.18
N LYS A 83 16.41 14.29 -1.42
CA LYS A 83 17.00 14.45 -2.76
C LYS A 83 16.57 13.37 -3.75
N GLU A 84 16.22 12.18 -3.28
CA GLU A 84 15.71 11.08 -4.12
C GLU A 84 14.19 11.10 -4.21
N LEU A 85 13.50 11.59 -3.16
CA LEU A 85 12.06 11.80 -3.18
C LEU A 85 11.64 12.93 -4.14
N ASP A 86 12.45 13.99 -4.29
CA ASP A 86 12.24 15.04 -5.30
C ASP A 86 12.34 14.51 -6.74
N GLU A 87 13.17 13.48 -6.97
CA GLU A 87 13.24 12.76 -8.25
C GLU A 87 12.11 11.74 -8.43
N THR A 88 11.35 11.44 -7.36
CA THR A 88 10.16 10.57 -7.41
C THR A 88 8.98 11.37 -7.98
N LYS A 89 9.15 11.69 -9.26
CA LYS A 89 8.24 12.23 -10.25
C LYS A 89 6.77 12.07 -9.85
N ALA A 90 6.18 13.16 -9.35
CA ALA A 90 4.74 13.37 -9.18
C ALA A 90 3.99 12.16 -8.59
N VAL A 91 3.90 12.07 -7.26
CA VAL A 91 2.97 11.16 -6.57
C VAL A 91 1.56 11.36 -7.16
N LEU A 92 1.17 10.44 -8.05
CA LEU A 92 -0.11 10.50 -8.75
C LEU A 92 -1.17 9.91 -7.83
N HIS A 93 -1.93 10.77 -7.17
CA HIS A 93 -3.13 10.35 -6.46
C HIS A 93 -4.17 9.88 -7.50
N LYS A 94 -4.40 8.57 -7.54
CA LYS A 94 -5.45 7.94 -8.36
C LYS A 94 -6.46 7.27 -7.45
N THR A 95 -7.74 7.35 -7.79
CA THR A 95 -8.75 6.52 -7.13
C THR A 95 -8.54 5.06 -7.52
N MET A 96 -8.93 4.12 -6.66
CA MET A 96 -8.88 2.68 -6.98
C MET A 96 -9.64 2.37 -8.28
N GLU A 97 -10.76 3.03 -8.53
CA GLU A 97 -11.52 2.91 -9.78
C GLU A 97 -10.73 3.43 -10.99
N GLY A 98 -9.93 4.48 -10.83
CA GLY A 98 -9.05 4.99 -11.87
C GLY A 98 -7.80 4.13 -12.14
N LEU A 99 -7.54 3.12 -11.29
CA LEU A 99 -6.53 2.08 -11.53
C LEU A 99 -7.10 0.87 -12.26
N LEU A 100 -8.43 0.67 -12.24
CA LEU A 100 -9.10 -0.42 -12.94
C LEU A 100 -9.29 -0.09 -14.43
N ASP A 101 -9.26 -1.11 -15.29
CA ASP A 101 -9.64 -0.94 -16.70
C ASP A 101 -11.14 -0.61 -16.78
N ARG A 102 -11.55 0.10 -17.85
CA ARG A 102 -12.94 0.53 -18.07
C ARG A 102 -13.95 -0.61 -18.03
N ASN A 103 -13.50 -1.84 -18.27
CA ASN A 103 -14.34 -3.05 -18.31
C ASN A 103 -14.26 -3.90 -17.02
N GLU A 104 -13.48 -3.49 -16.02
CA GLU A 104 -13.35 -4.23 -14.77
C GLU A 104 -14.01 -3.47 -13.61
N GLN A 105 -14.94 -4.14 -12.91
CA GLN A 105 -15.55 -3.60 -11.70
C GLN A 105 -14.92 -4.23 -10.46
N LEU A 106 -14.68 -3.42 -9.45
CA LEU A 106 -14.10 -3.86 -8.17
C LEU A 106 -14.92 -5.01 -7.54
N ASP A 107 -16.24 -4.97 -7.69
CA ASP A 107 -17.13 -6.04 -7.21
C ASP A 107 -16.85 -7.39 -7.88
N MET A 108 -16.54 -7.41 -9.18
CA MET A 108 -16.18 -8.63 -9.89
C MET A 108 -14.85 -9.19 -9.41
N LEU A 109 -13.88 -8.32 -9.07
CA LEU A 109 -12.59 -8.73 -8.52
C LEU A 109 -12.73 -9.30 -7.12
N VAL A 110 -13.57 -8.70 -6.26
CA VAL A 110 -13.87 -9.22 -4.93
C VAL A 110 -14.52 -10.60 -5.01
N ASP A 111 -15.47 -10.80 -5.93
CA ASP A 111 -16.12 -12.08 -6.11
C ASP A 111 -15.15 -13.16 -6.65
N LYS A 112 -14.28 -12.80 -7.60
CA LYS A 112 -13.26 -13.70 -8.17
C LYS A 112 -12.06 -13.96 -7.23
N SER A 113 -11.82 -13.15 -6.21
CA SER A 113 -10.66 -13.30 -5.33
C SER A 113 -10.78 -14.57 -4.47
N ASN A 114 -9.82 -15.49 -4.62
CA ASN A 114 -9.69 -16.67 -3.76
C ASN A 114 -8.97 -16.37 -2.44
N GLN A 115 -8.37 -15.19 -2.31
CA GLN A 115 -7.65 -14.76 -1.11
C GLN A 115 -8.58 -14.13 -0.05
N LEU A 116 -9.79 -13.72 -0.45
CA LEU A 116 -10.79 -13.18 0.46
C LEU A 116 -11.69 -14.30 0.99
N SER A 117 -11.77 -14.41 2.32
CA SER A 117 -12.72 -15.32 2.95
C SER A 117 -14.16 -14.94 2.60
N THR A 118 -15.07 -15.92 2.61
CA THR A 118 -16.50 -15.69 2.38
C THR A 118 -17.08 -14.64 3.33
N GLN A 119 -16.60 -14.59 4.58
CA GLN A 119 -16.99 -13.59 5.57
C GLN A 119 -16.53 -12.18 5.17
N SER A 120 -15.29 -12.04 4.68
CA SER A 120 -14.76 -10.77 4.17
C SER A 120 -15.54 -10.27 2.95
N LYS A 121 -15.93 -11.17 2.03
CA LYS A 121 -16.77 -10.84 0.87
C LYS A 121 -18.17 -10.35 1.29
N MET A 122 -18.78 -11.01 2.27
CA MET A 122 -20.07 -10.58 2.82
C MET A 122 -19.98 -9.22 3.50
N PHE A 123 -18.92 -8.98 4.30
CA PHE A 123 -18.68 -7.68 4.94
C PHE A 123 -18.59 -6.54 3.92
N TYR A 124 -17.80 -6.72 2.85
CA TYR A 124 -17.68 -5.73 1.77
C TYR A 124 -19.05 -5.43 1.12
N LYS A 125 -19.83 -6.46 0.77
CA LYS A 125 -21.16 -6.29 0.16
C LYS A 125 -22.14 -5.57 1.09
N THR A 126 -22.14 -5.89 2.38
CA THR A 126 -23.00 -5.23 3.38
C THR A 126 -22.59 -3.78 3.59
N ALA A 127 -21.30 -3.51 3.80
CA ALA A 127 -20.79 -2.15 3.98
C ALA A 127 -21.09 -1.26 2.78
N LYS A 128 -20.95 -1.77 1.55
CA LYS A 128 -21.31 -1.05 0.33
C LYS A 128 -22.81 -0.71 0.29
N LYS A 129 -23.69 -1.66 0.63
CA LYS A 129 -25.14 -1.42 0.70
C LYS A 129 -25.49 -0.38 1.77
N THR A 130 -24.91 -0.46 2.95
CA THR A 130 -25.13 0.49 4.05
C THR A 130 -24.67 1.91 3.68
N ASN A 131 -23.58 2.05 2.93
CA ASN A 131 -23.10 3.36 2.45
C ASN A 131 -23.85 3.89 1.22
N SER A 132 -24.74 3.09 0.62
CA SER A 132 -25.49 3.47 -0.59
C SER A 132 -26.87 4.06 -0.32
N CYS A 133 -27.32 4.07 0.95
CA CYS A 133 -28.63 4.57 1.33
C CYS A 133 -28.50 5.81 2.23
N CYS A 134 -29.24 6.86 1.85
CA CYS A 134 -29.38 8.13 2.55
C CYS A 134 -28.20 9.10 2.39
N ILE A 135 -28.24 9.87 1.29
CA ILE A 135 -27.93 11.31 1.39
C ILE A 135 -29.01 11.83 2.34
N VAL A 136 -28.68 12.03 3.62
CA VAL A 136 -29.52 12.84 4.49
C VAL A 136 -29.35 14.27 3.96
N MET A 137 -30.31 14.70 3.16
CA MET A 137 -30.52 16.09 2.77
C MET A 137 -31.21 16.82 3.91
#